data_AF-A0A9D2T0P7-F1
#
_entry.id   AF-A0A9D2T0P7-F1
#
_cell.length_a   1.000
_cell.length_b   1.000
_cell.length_c   1.000
_cell.angle_alpha   90.00
_cell.angle_beta   90.00
_cell.angle_gamma   90.00
#
_symmetry.space_group_name_H-M   'P 1'
#
loop_
_entity.id
_entity.type
_entity.pdbx_description
1 polymer ?
#
loop_
_entity_poly.entity_id
_entity_poly.type
_entity_poly.pdbx_seq_one_letter_code
_entity_poly.pdbx_strand_id
1 'polypeptide(L)'
;NVESGNQPLDGKLAVGTVIMNRVESPLFPNTIYDVIFAPNQFTPAQNGTIHREPNAESVIAAKLILEGIRVGGNSLYFVNPSISPNSWAQRNRTYVTTIGAHSFFS
;
A
#
# COMPACT_ATOMS: atom_id res chain seq x y z
N ASN A 1 -25.89 -11.65 -2.18
CA ASN A 1 -24.90 -11.51 -3.27
C ASN A 1 -24.04 -10.29 -2.98
N VAL A 2 -22.82 -10.46 -2.45
CA VAL A 2 -21.91 -9.35 -2.04
C VAL A 2 -20.85 -9.11 -3.12
N GLU A 3 -21.29 -8.59 -4.27
CA GLU A 3 -20.51 -8.62 -5.52
C GLU A 3 -19.91 -7.27 -5.93
N SER A 4 -19.89 -6.25 -5.05
CA SER A 4 -19.31 -4.93 -5.36
C SER A 4 -18.80 -4.14 -4.15
N GLY A 5 -18.32 -4.82 -3.10
CA GLY A 5 -17.84 -4.17 -1.87
C GLY A 5 -16.33 -4.20 -1.63
N ASN A 6 -15.56 -4.92 -2.43
CA ASN A 6 -14.19 -5.33 -2.04
C ASN A 6 -13.06 -4.40 -2.49
N GLN A 7 -13.33 -3.44 -3.40
CA GLN A 7 -12.32 -2.46 -3.84
C GLN A 7 -11.69 -1.63 -2.70
N PRO A 8 -12.43 -1.11 -1.70
CA PRO A 8 -11.81 -0.39 -0.58
C PRO A 8 -10.97 -1.30 0.32
N LEU A 9 -11.38 -2.56 0.54
CA LEU A 9 -10.65 -3.49 1.40
C LEU A 9 -9.41 -4.05 0.69
N ASP A 10 -9.53 -4.51 -0.56
CA ASP A 10 -8.41 -5.04 -1.34
C ASP A 10 -7.33 -3.97 -1.58
N GLY A 11 -7.74 -2.71 -1.78
CA GLY A 11 -6.80 -1.59 -1.84
C GLY A 11 -6.03 -1.38 -0.54
N LYS A 12 -6.71 -1.48 0.62
CA LYS A 12 -6.07 -1.40 1.95
C LYS A 12 -5.12 -2.58 2.19
N LEU A 13 -5.51 -3.79 1.81
CA LEU A 13 -4.65 -4.98 1.88
C LEU A 13 -3.43 -4.86 0.97
N ALA A 14 -3.59 -4.31 -0.23
CA ALA A 14 -2.48 -4.12 -1.15
C ALA A 14 -1.44 -3.11 -0.61
N VAL A 15 -1.91 -2.01 -0.01
CA VAL A 15 -1.02 -1.05 0.67
C VAL A 15 -0.31 -1.70 1.87
N GLY A 16 -1.03 -2.48 2.68
CA GLY A 16 -0.42 -3.20 3.81
C GLY A 16 0.60 -4.25 3.36
N THR A 17 0.36 -4.91 2.23
CA THR A 17 1.31 -5.84 1.61
C THR A 17 2.59 -5.14 1.18
N VAL A 18 2.49 -3.95 0.56
CA VAL A 18 3.67 -3.13 0.22
C VAL A 18 4.47 -2.78 1.47
N ILE A 19 3.83 -2.43 2.59
CA ILE A 19 4.52 -2.13 3.86
C ILE A 19 5.29 -3.36 4.34
N MET A 20 4.65 -4.53 4.38
CA MET A 20 5.32 -5.77 4.81
C MET A 20 6.47 -6.16 3.87
N ASN A 21 6.26 -6.09 2.56
CA ASN A 21 7.30 -6.37 1.57
C ASN A 21 8.53 -5.44 1.74
N ARG A 22 8.29 -4.18 2.14
CA ARG A 22 9.38 -3.23 2.44
C ARG A 22 10.11 -3.59 3.72
N VAL A 23 9.39 -3.93 4.80
CA VAL A 23 10.00 -4.38 6.06
C VAL A 23 10.88 -5.61 5.84
N GLU A 24 10.48 -6.51 4.93
CA GLU A 24 11.24 -7.71 4.57
C GLU A 24 12.37 -7.46 3.55
N SER A 25 12.41 -6.27 2.93
CA SER A 25 13.39 -5.95 1.90
C SER A 25 14.59 -5.19 2.47
N PRO A 26 15.84 -5.58 2.12
CA PRO A 26 17.04 -4.84 2.55
C PRO A 26 17.16 -3.43 1.94
N LEU A 27 16.28 -3.08 0.99
CA LEU A 27 16.24 -1.78 0.33
C LEU A 27 15.49 -0.71 1.14
N PHE A 28 14.78 -1.11 2.19
CA PHE A 28 13.92 -0.25 2.98
C PHE A 28 14.21 -0.42 4.48
N PRO A 29 13.70 0.49 5.31
CA PRO A 29 13.75 0.29 6.75
C PRO A 29 13.07 -1.01 7.18
N ASN A 30 13.60 -1.62 8.22
CA ASN A 30 13.19 -2.92 8.75
C ASN A 30 12.11 -2.83 9.83
N THR A 31 11.45 -1.67 9.99
CA THR A 31 10.32 -1.49 10.92
C THR A 31 9.12 -0.87 10.22
N ILE A 32 7.92 -1.29 10.63
CA ILE A 32 6.66 -0.74 10.10
C ILE A 32 6.60 0.77 10.30
N TYR A 33 7.08 1.25 11.45
CA TYR A 33 7.15 2.68 11.76
C TYR A 33 8.00 3.40 10.73
N ASP A 34 9.25 2.99 10.53
CA ASP A 34 10.16 3.67 9.61
C ASP A 34 9.70 3.59 8.15
N VAL A 35 9.04 2.49 7.74
CA VAL A 35 8.45 2.36 6.40
C VAL A 35 7.30 3.34 6.20
N ILE A 36 6.43 3.50 7.19
CA ILE A 36 5.28 4.42 7.13
C ILE A 36 5.74 5.88 7.15
N PHE A 37 6.72 6.22 7.98
CA PHE A 37 7.24 7.58 8.13
C PHE A 37 8.35 7.93 7.12
N ALA A 38 8.66 7.03 6.19
CA ALA A 38 9.63 7.30 5.13
C ALA A 38 9.21 8.52 4.28
N PRO A 39 10.13 9.44 3.99
CA PRO A 39 9.82 10.68 3.28
C PRO A 39 9.24 10.38 1.88
N ASN A 40 8.17 11.09 1.53
CA ASN A 40 7.49 11.05 0.22
C ASN A 40 6.87 9.69 -0.17
N GLN A 41 6.72 8.75 0.76
CA GLN A 41 6.14 7.42 0.49
C GLN A 41 4.66 7.33 0.86
N PHE A 42 4.27 7.91 1.99
CA PHE A 42 2.89 7.92 2.45
C PHE A 42 2.47 9.36 2.77
N THR A 43 1.80 9.99 1.81
CA THR A 43 1.21 11.34 1.94
C THR A 43 0.39 11.55 3.23
N PRO A 44 -0.40 10.57 3.74
CA PRO A 44 -1.10 10.76 5.02
C PRO A 44 -0.19 10.83 6.25
N ALA A 45 1.02 10.27 6.20
CA ALA A 45 2.03 10.42 7.26
C ALA A 45 2.60 11.85 7.29
N GLN A 46 2.82 12.43 6.12
CA GLN A 46 3.32 13.81 5.99
C GLN A 46 2.26 14.87 6.33
N ASN A 47 0.98 14.58 6.08
CA ASN A 47 -0.11 15.54 6.24
C ASN A 47 -0.80 15.49 7.62
N GLY A 48 -0.23 14.78 8.60
CA GLY A 48 -0.76 14.66 9.97
C GLY A 48 -2.07 13.86 10.08
N THR A 49 -2.58 13.31 8.99
CA THR A 49 -3.82 12.50 8.98
C THR A 49 -3.61 11.09 9.51
N ILE A 50 -2.36 10.66 9.73
CA ILE A 50 -2.03 9.45 10.49
C ILE A 50 -2.59 9.45 11.91
N HIS A 51 -2.84 10.63 12.50
CA HIS A 51 -3.47 10.77 13.81
C HIS A 51 -5.01 10.70 13.77
N ARG A 52 -5.62 10.48 12.60
CA ARG A 52 -7.08 10.24 12.53
C ARG A 52 -7.37 8.80 12.93
N GLU A 53 -8.48 8.60 13.63
CA GLU A 53 -8.97 7.27 13.96
C GLU A 53 -9.09 6.41 12.67
N PRO A 54 -8.43 5.24 12.62
CA PRO A 54 -8.54 4.36 11.47
C PRO A 54 -9.98 3.87 11.35
N ASN A 55 -10.55 3.91 10.14
CA ASN A 55 -11.87 3.32 9.91
C ASN A 55 -11.84 1.79 10.15
N ALA A 56 -12.99 1.20 10.45
CA ALA A 56 -13.09 -0.23 10.80
C ALA A 56 -12.46 -1.16 9.73
N GLU A 57 -12.63 -0.85 8.45
CA GLU A 57 -12.01 -1.61 7.36
C GLU A 57 -10.47 -1.51 7.35
N SER A 58 -9.88 -0.37 7.70
CA SER A 58 -8.44 -0.22 7.84
C SER A 58 -7.90 -1.07 8.99
N VAL A 59 -8.66 -1.18 10.09
CA VAL A 59 -8.32 -2.06 11.22
C VAL A 59 -8.42 -3.54 10.80
N ILE A 60 -9.48 -3.91 10.07
CA ILE A 60 -9.65 -5.28 9.54
C ILE A 60 -8.51 -5.62 8.58
N ALA A 61 -8.19 -4.74 7.64
CA ALA A 61 -7.09 -4.93 6.71
C ALA A 61 -5.75 -5.11 7.44
N ALA A 62 -5.46 -4.29 8.44
CA ALA A 62 -4.24 -4.41 9.23
C ALA A 62 -4.15 -5.78 9.94
N LYS A 63 -5.26 -6.25 10.53
CA LYS A 63 -5.31 -7.58 11.16
C LYS A 63 -5.06 -8.70 10.15
N LEU A 64 -5.72 -8.67 9.00
CA LEU A 64 -5.54 -9.68 7.95
C LEU A 64 -4.08 -9.70 7.44
N ILE A 65 -3.45 -8.54 7.27
CA ILE A 65 -2.02 -8.46 6.93
C ILE A 65 -1.14 -9.05 8.04
N LEU A 66 -1.44 -8.79 9.31
CA LEU A 66 -0.73 -9.39 10.43
C LEU A 66 -0.91 -10.92 10.48
N GLU A 67 -2.06 -11.44 10.05
CA GLU A 67 -2.33 -12.88 9.91
C GLU A 67 -1.69 -13.51 8.66
N GLY A 68 -0.99 -12.72 7.83
CA GLY A 68 -0.25 -13.24 6.67
C GLY A 68 -1.01 -13.17 5.36
N ILE A 69 -2.21 -12.59 5.32
CA ILE A 69 -2.89 -12.30 4.04
C ILE A 69 -2.04 -11.30 3.26
N ARG A 70 -1.86 -11.55 1.96
CA ARG A 70 -1.11 -10.68 1.06
C ARG A 70 -1.89 -10.50 -0.24
N VAL A 71 -1.94 -9.27 -0.73
CA VAL A 71 -2.61 -8.88 -1.97
C VAL A 71 -1.68 -7.94 -2.73
N GLY A 72 -1.59 -8.08 -4.06
CA GLY A 72 -0.67 -7.25 -4.85
C GLY A 72 0.76 -7.77 -4.94
N GLY A 73 1.00 -9.04 -4.59
CA GLY A 73 2.27 -9.75 -4.82
C GLY A 73 3.48 -9.11 -4.15
N ASN A 74 4.65 -9.24 -4.78
CA ASN A 74 5.92 -8.66 -4.32
C ASN A 74 6.05 -7.15 -4.63
N SER A 75 4.94 -6.41 -4.64
CA SER A 75 4.98 -4.99 -4.92
C SER A 75 5.65 -4.22 -3.79
N LEU A 76 6.52 -3.28 -4.17
CA LEU A 76 7.25 -2.37 -3.29
C LEU A 76 6.82 -0.91 -3.52
N TYR A 77 6.08 -0.63 -4.59
CA TYR A 77 5.62 0.71 -4.94
C TYR A 77 4.17 0.64 -5.44
N PHE A 78 3.43 1.74 -5.27
CA PHE A 78 2.12 1.93 -5.88
C PHE A 78 1.97 3.38 -6.32
N VAL A 79 1.23 3.61 -7.40
CA VAL A 79 0.90 4.95 -7.88
C VAL A 79 -0.54 5.01 -8.34
N ASN A 80 -1.19 6.16 -8.18
CA ASN A 80 -2.45 6.44 -8.84
C ASN A 80 -2.13 7.13 -10.18
N PRO A 81 -2.23 6.44 -11.34
CA PRO A 81 -1.85 7.01 -12.63
C PRO A 81 -2.72 8.19 -13.06
N SER A 82 -3.94 8.34 -12.50
CA SER A 82 -4.80 9.50 -12.75
C SER A 82 -4.35 10.75 -11.98
N ILE A 83 -3.63 10.59 -10.86
CA ILE A 83 -3.10 11.69 -10.04
C ILE A 83 -1.63 11.99 -10.37
N SER A 84 -0.86 10.94 -10.66
CA SER A 84 0.58 11.04 -10.92
C SER A 84 0.97 10.23 -12.17
N PRO A 85 0.51 10.66 -13.36
CA PRO A 85 0.91 10.03 -14.61
C PRO A 85 2.42 10.15 -14.82
N ASN A 86 3.03 9.17 -15.49
CA ASN A 86 4.47 9.13 -15.80
C ASN A 86 5.40 9.14 -14.57
N SER A 87 4.90 8.65 -13.43
CA SER A 87 5.69 8.50 -12.21
C SER A 87 6.98 7.69 -12.43
N TRP A 88 7.98 7.90 -11.57
CA TRP A 88 9.24 7.14 -11.65
C TRP A 88 9.00 5.63 -11.55
N ALA A 89 8.11 5.19 -10.65
CA ALA A 89 7.76 3.78 -10.48
C ALA A 89 7.19 3.19 -11.78
N GLN A 90 6.25 3.88 -12.42
CA GLN A 90 5.68 3.43 -13.70
C GLN A 90 6.72 3.30 -14.82
N ARG A 91 7.79 4.10 -14.79
CA ARG A 91 8.84 4.09 -15.82
C ARG A 91 10.00 3.13 -15.54
N ASN A 92 10.28 2.82 -14.28
CA ASN A 92 11.53 2.15 -13.88
C ASN A 92 11.30 0.85 -13.10
N ARG A 93 10.06 0.52 -12.75
CA ARG A 93 9.71 -0.66 -11.95
C ARG A 93 8.80 -1.59 -12.73
N THR A 94 8.84 -2.87 -12.37
CA THR A 94 8.07 -3.89 -13.08
C THR A 94 6.62 -3.86 -12.59
N TYR A 95 5.68 -3.74 -13.53
CA TYR A 95 4.26 -3.81 -13.20
C TYR A 95 3.90 -5.17 -12.59
N VAL A 96 3.17 -5.14 -11.47
CA VAL A 96 2.70 -6.35 -10.78
C VAL A 96 1.20 -6.51 -11.00
N THR A 97 0.39 -5.51 -10.63
CA THR A 97 -1.06 -5.55 -10.76
C THR A 97 -1.68 -4.16 -10.61
N THR A 98 -2.98 -4.03 -10.86
CA THR A 98 -3.78 -2.83 -10.58
C THR A 98 -4.95 -3.22 -9.67
N ILE A 99 -5.09 -2.50 -8.57
CA ILE A 99 -6.15 -2.72 -7.58
C ILE A 99 -6.83 -1.38 -7.31
N GLY A 100 -8.12 -1.30 -7.64
CA GLY A 100 -8.85 -0.04 -7.65
C GLY A 100 -8.18 0.99 -8.56
N ALA A 101 -7.92 2.19 -8.04
CA ALA A 101 -7.28 3.28 -8.77
C ALA A 101 -5.73 3.28 -8.68
N HIS A 102 -5.12 2.24 -8.11
CA HIS A 102 -3.67 2.18 -7.90
C HIS A 102 -3.04 1.05 -8.71
N SER A 103 -1.96 1.37 -9.42
CA SER A 103 -1.08 0.39 -10.06
C SER A 103 0.11 0.10 -9.14
N PHE A 104 0.48 -1.17 -9.02
CA PHE A 104 1.48 -1.69 -8.10
C PHE A 104 2.69 -2.24 -8.87
N PHE A 105 3.89 -2.03 -8.32
CA PHE A 105 5.17 -2.32 -8.98
C PHE A 105 6.19 -2.89 -8.01
N SER A 106 7.13 -3.72 -8.47
CA SER A 106 8.26 -4.28 -7.69
C SER A 106 9.57 -3.51 -7.86
#